data_AF-A0A6I2ZNP6-F1
#
_entry.id   AF-A0A6I2ZNP6-F1
#
_cell.length_a   1.000
_cell.length_b   1.000
_cell.length_c   1.000
_cell.angle_alpha   90.00
_cell.angle_beta   90.00
_cell.angle_gamma   90.00
#
_symmetry.space_group_name_H-M   'P 1'
#
loop_
_entity.id
_entity.type
_entity.pdbx_description
1 polymer ?
#
loop_
_entity_poly.entity_id
_entity_poly.type
_entity_poly.pdbx_seq_one_letter_code
_entity_poly.pdbx_strand_id
1 'polypeptide(L)'
;TGQTLISGMGELHLEVLVDRMMREFRVEATVGKPQVAYRETITKVIDSHTYLHKKQTGGTGQYAKIIIAIEPSGPGGGYEFADEISGGRIPKEYIPSVGHGVSDAMTTGTLAGFPMVDIKVRLLDGDYHDVDSSEMAFKIAGTMGFKEAVRKATPVLLEPIMAVEVVTPEEYMGDVIGDLNSRRGKVGKMEQRGNLQVVSAEVPLAEMFGYSTDLRSKTQGRANYTMQFHSYQQTPRNVQEEIVARVTGQ
;
A
#
# COMPACT_ATOMS: atom_id res chain seq x y z
N THR A 1 -1.47 10.00 5.13
CA THR A 1 -2.32 10.94 4.38
C THR A 1 -2.41 12.32 5.02
N GLY A 2 -1.94 12.54 6.26
CA GLY A 2 -1.98 13.88 6.89
C GLY A 2 -3.39 14.42 7.15
N GLN A 3 -4.43 13.59 6.92
CA GLN A 3 -5.83 13.92 7.16
C GLN A 3 -6.17 13.67 8.63
N THR A 4 -6.95 14.57 9.21
CA THR A 4 -7.55 14.36 10.53
C THR A 4 -8.72 13.40 10.38
N LEU A 5 -8.61 12.22 11.00
CA LEU A 5 -9.67 11.23 11.02
C LEU A 5 -10.61 11.52 12.19
N ILE A 6 -11.89 11.76 11.88
CA ILE A 6 -12.95 11.87 12.88
C ILE A 6 -13.64 10.51 12.98
N SER A 7 -13.73 9.98 14.19
CA SER A 7 -14.39 8.70 14.47
C SER A 7 -15.68 8.95 15.25
N GLY A 8 -16.73 8.21 14.92
CA GLY A 8 -18.06 8.36 15.52
C GLY A 8 -18.80 7.03 15.60
N MET A 9 -19.89 7.02 16.36
CA MET A 9 -20.73 5.83 16.59
C MET A 9 -21.69 5.53 15.41
N GLY A 10 -21.76 6.42 14.42
CA GLY A 10 -22.63 6.30 13.26
C GLY A 10 -22.60 7.55 12.40
N GLU A 11 -23.25 7.48 11.24
CA GLU A 11 -23.30 8.57 10.26
C GLU A 11 -23.90 9.85 10.85
N LEU A 12 -25.06 9.76 11.51
CA LEU A 12 -25.70 10.89 12.18
C LEU A 12 -24.80 11.55 13.24
N HIS A 13 -23.99 10.76 13.96
CA HIS A 13 -23.06 11.32 14.94
C HIS A 13 -21.97 12.14 14.24
N LEU A 14 -21.44 11.64 13.12
CA LEU A 14 -20.44 12.37 12.33
C LEU A 14 -21.04 13.63 11.69
N GLU A 15 -22.26 13.57 11.15
CA GLU A 15 -22.95 14.74 10.58
C GLU A 15 -23.18 15.85 11.61
N VAL A 16 -23.64 15.51 12.81
CA VAL A 16 -23.82 16.48 13.89
C VAL A 16 -22.48 17.08 14.34
N LEU A 17 -21.41 16.28 14.41
CA LEU A 17 -20.08 16.80 14.74
C LEU A 17 -19.57 17.78 13.68
N VAL A 18 -19.73 17.45 12.40
CA VAL A 18 -19.36 18.34 11.28
C VAL A 18 -20.19 19.62 11.32
N ASP A 19 -21.52 19.53 11.49
CA ASP A 19 -22.40 20.70 11.54
C ASP A 19 -22.05 21.60 12.74
N ARG A 20 -21.75 21.02 13.91
CA ARG A 20 -21.26 21.79 15.07
C ARG A 20 -19.92 22.47 14.79
N MET A 21 -18.97 21.78 14.14
CA MET A 21 -17.70 22.39 13.75
C MET A 21 -17.89 23.58 12.79
N MET A 22 -18.76 23.44 11.79
CA MET A 22 -19.02 24.49 10.82
C MET A 22 -19.81 25.66 11.43
N ARG A 23 -20.81 25.40 12.26
CA ARG A 23 -21.69 26.45 12.84
C ARG A 23 -21.12 27.10 14.08
N GLU A 24 -20.69 26.31 15.06
CA GLU A 24 -20.23 26.82 16.37
C GLU A 24 -18.80 27.33 16.27
N PHE A 25 -17.92 26.59 15.57
CA PHE A 25 -16.49 26.91 15.49
C PHE A 25 -16.09 27.63 14.19
N ARG A 26 -17.03 27.83 13.25
CA ARG A 26 -16.79 28.48 11.94
C ARG A 26 -15.62 27.88 11.16
N VAL A 27 -15.45 26.56 11.28
CA VAL A 27 -14.40 25.84 10.56
C VAL A 27 -14.93 25.43 9.19
N GLU A 28 -14.37 26.00 8.13
CA GLU A 28 -14.60 25.53 6.77
C GLU A 28 -13.73 24.28 6.52
N ALA A 29 -14.37 23.11 6.41
CA ALA A 29 -13.71 21.84 6.16
C ALA A 29 -14.43 21.07 5.05
N THR A 30 -13.66 20.43 4.17
CA THR A 30 -14.22 19.51 3.17
C THR A 30 -14.37 18.12 3.78
N VAL A 31 -15.60 17.60 3.80
CA VAL A 31 -15.88 16.24 4.26
C VAL A 31 -15.82 15.29 3.07
N GLY A 32 -15.20 14.14 3.26
CA GLY A 32 -15.09 13.10 2.23
C GLY A 32 -14.80 11.74 2.83
N LYS A 33 -14.80 10.71 1.97
CA LYS A 33 -14.43 9.36 2.39
C LYS A 33 -12.95 9.34 2.80
N PRO A 34 -12.59 8.71 3.94
CA PRO A 34 -11.20 8.52 4.32
C PRO A 34 -10.41 7.86 3.20
N GLN A 35 -9.18 8.32 2.98
CA GLN A 35 -8.29 7.66 2.03
C GLN A 35 -7.77 6.35 2.61
N VAL A 36 -7.95 5.26 1.86
CA VAL A 36 -7.39 3.95 2.19
C VAL A 36 -5.89 3.98 1.93
N ALA A 37 -5.12 3.45 2.87
CA ALA A 37 -3.67 3.32 2.73
C ALA A 37 -3.33 2.10 1.86
N TYR A 38 -3.42 2.26 0.55
CA TYR A 38 -2.93 1.27 -0.42
C TYR A 38 -1.40 1.14 -0.34
N ARG A 39 -0.90 -0.03 -0.74
CA ARG A 39 0.52 -0.31 -0.91
C ARG A 39 0.77 -0.83 -2.32
N GLU A 40 2.01 -0.80 -2.76
CA GLU A 40 2.44 -1.36 -4.04
C GLU A 40 3.40 -2.53 -3.80
N THR A 41 3.32 -3.58 -4.63
CA THR A 41 4.33 -4.63 -4.65
C THR A 41 4.58 -5.10 -6.08
N ILE A 42 5.58 -5.95 -6.27
CA ILE A 42 5.92 -6.56 -7.56
C ILE A 42 5.48 -8.02 -7.58
N THR A 43 5.14 -8.54 -8.76
CA THR A 43 4.76 -9.96 -8.91
C THR A 43 5.81 -10.76 -9.65
N LYS A 44 6.57 -10.12 -10.55
CA LYS A 44 7.58 -10.78 -11.38
C LYS A 44 8.98 -10.53 -10.84
N VAL A 45 9.77 -11.60 -10.75
CA VAL A 45 11.21 -11.50 -10.48
C VAL A 45 11.93 -10.94 -11.70
N ILE A 46 12.87 -10.02 -11.47
CA ILE A 46 13.80 -9.53 -12.49
C ILE A 46 15.20 -9.86 -12.03
N ASP A 47 15.84 -10.77 -12.75
CA ASP A 47 17.18 -11.27 -12.43
C ASP A 47 18.28 -10.25 -12.69
N SER A 48 18.10 -9.35 -13.66
CA SER A 48 19.07 -8.28 -13.93
C SER A 48 18.44 -7.11 -14.70
N HIS A 49 18.45 -5.93 -14.11
CA HIS A 49 18.19 -4.67 -14.80
C HIS A 49 19.41 -3.76 -14.70
N THR A 50 19.98 -3.42 -15.86
CA THR A 50 21.11 -2.49 -15.95
C THR A 50 20.58 -1.08 -16.17
N TYR A 51 20.97 -0.16 -15.29
CA TYR A 51 20.70 1.26 -15.45
C TYR A 51 22.01 2.04 -15.55
N LEU A 52 22.08 2.94 -16.53
CA LEU A 52 23.21 3.83 -16.74
C LEU A 52 22.74 5.28 -16.60
N HIS A 53 23.20 5.95 -15.55
CA HIS A 53 23.04 7.39 -15.40
C HIS A 53 24.26 8.10 -15.95
N LYS A 54 24.12 8.74 -17.10
CA LYS A 54 25.15 9.62 -17.68
C LYS A 54 24.54 10.99 -17.94
N LYS A 55 24.93 11.98 -17.15
CA LYS A 55 24.49 13.37 -17.35
C LYS A 55 25.69 14.30 -17.35
N GLN A 56 25.84 15.06 -18.44
CA GLN A 56 26.87 16.07 -18.60
C GLN A 56 26.20 17.43 -18.66
N THR A 57 26.08 18.10 -17.52
CA THR A 57 25.46 19.44 -17.43
C THR A 57 26.56 20.45 -17.12
N GLY A 58 27.25 20.97 -18.14
CA GLY A 58 28.11 22.17 -18.09
C GLY A 58 29.24 22.25 -17.05
N GLY A 59 29.42 21.24 -16.18
CA GLY A 59 30.35 21.18 -15.04
C GLY A 59 30.74 19.72 -14.76
N THR A 60 30.97 19.34 -13.50
CA THR A 60 31.34 17.97 -13.10
C THR A 60 30.38 16.93 -13.69
N GLY A 61 30.92 15.92 -14.39
CA GLY A 61 30.11 14.86 -14.96
C GLY A 61 29.40 14.06 -13.86
N GLN A 62 28.27 13.44 -14.22
CA GLN A 62 27.64 12.41 -13.40
C GLN A 62 27.67 11.10 -14.18
N TYR A 63 28.37 10.12 -13.62
CA TYR A 63 28.41 8.75 -14.11
C TYR A 63 28.11 7.77 -12.98
N ALA A 64 27.10 6.92 -13.17
CA ALA A 64 26.85 5.77 -12.33
C ALA A 64 26.16 4.69 -13.15
N LYS A 65 26.70 3.46 -13.08
CA LYS A 65 26.05 2.28 -13.66
C LYS A 65 25.76 1.30 -12.55
N ILE A 66 24.53 0.82 -12.50
CA ILE A 66 24.11 -0.21 -11.53
C ILE A 66 23.42 -1.36 -12.24
N ILE A 67 23.60 -2.56 -11.72
CA ILE A 67 22.90 -3.77 -12.12
C ILE A 67 22.20 -4.30 -10.88
N ILE A 68 20.87 -4.21 -10.88
CA ILE A 68 20.03 -4.64 -9.77
C ILE A 68 19.14 -5.81 -10.18
N ALA A 69 18.93 -6.74 -9.26
CA ALA A 69 17.87 -7.72 -9.32
C ALA A 69 16.79 -7.34 -8.31
N ILE A 70 15.53 -7.56 -8.67
CA ILE A 70 14.40 -7.33 -7.78
C ILE A 70 13.54 -8.59 -7.71
N GLU A 71 13.18 -8.98 -6.50
CA GLU A 71 12.34 -10.14 -6.22
C GLU A 71 11.29 -9.78 -5.15
N PRO A 72 10.06 -10.30 -5.26
CA PRO A 72 9.07 -10.11 -4.21
C PRO A 72 9.49 -10.92 -2.98
N SER A 73 9.49 -10.28 -1.81
CA SER A 73 9.88 -10.91 -0.54
C SER A 73 8.76 -11.76 0.10
N GLY A 74 7.59 -11.82 -0.55
CA GLY A 74 6.39 -12.46 -0.01
C GLY A 74 5.63 -11.57 1.00
N PRO A 75 4.39 -11.93 1.38
CA PRO A 75 3.54 -11.09 2.22
C PRO A 75 4.16 -10.82 3.59
N GLY A 76 4.42 -9.54 3.91
CA GLY A 76 4.98 -9.13 5.20
C GLY A 76 6.49 -9.30 5.34
N GLY A 77 7.21 -9.61 4.26
CA GLY A 77 8.68 -9.71 4.22
C GLY A 77 9.39 -8.36 4.31
N GLY A 78 8.68 -7.24 4.09
CA GLY A 78 9.25 -5.91 4.24
C GLY A 78 10.23 -5.54 3.13
N TYR A 79 11.24 -4.73 3.46
CA TYR A 79 12.29 -4.30 2.53
C TYR A 79 13.62 -4.92 2.93
N GLU A 80 14.20 -5.69 2.02
CA GLU A 80 15.54 -6.26 2.20
C GLU A 80 16.46 -5.78 1.08
N PHE A 81 17.62 -5.25 1.45
CA PHE A 81 18.68 -4.88 0.52
C PHE A 81 19.87 -5.82 0.72
N ALA A 82 20.17 -6.64 -0.29
CA ALA A 82 21.32 -7.52 -0.29
C ALA A 82 22.41 -6.98 -1.24
N ASP A 83 23.63 -6.90 -0.72
CA ASP A 83 24.82 -6.58 -1.51
C ASP A 83 25.49 -7.89 -1.95
N GLU A 84 25.49 -8.16 -3.26
CA GLU A 84 26.17 -9.31 -3.88
C GLU A 84 27.36 -8.85 -4.76
N ILE A 85 27.83 -7.61 -4.59
CA ILE A 85 28.92 -7.07 -5.42
C ILE A 85 30.19 -7.90 -5.25
N SER A 86 30.61 -8.49 -6.36
CA SER A 86 31.83 -9.28 -6.46
C SER A 86 32.94 -8.46 -7.16
N GLY A 87 34.06 -8.25 -6.47
CA GLY A 87 35.28 -7.70 -7.09
C GLY A 87 35.50 -6.19 -6.94
N GLY A 88 34.80 -5.50 -6.03
CA GLY A 88 35.13 -4.11 -5.66
C GLY A 88 34.92 -3.07 -6.77
N ARG A 89 34.10 -3.40 -7.79
CA ARG A 89 33.75 -2.48 -8.89
C ARG A 89 32.89 -1.30 -8.49
N ILE A 90 32.40 -1.26 -7.26
CA ILE A 90 31.83 -0.06 -6.65
C ILE A 90 32.54 0.10 -5.31
N PRO A 91 33.14 1.27 -5.02
CA PRO A 91 33.61 1.59 -3.68
C PRO A 91 32.52 1.37 -2.64
N LYS A 92 32.85 0.73 -1.52
CA LYS A 92 31.89 0.42 -0.44
C LYS A 92 31.18 1.66 0.11
N GLU A 93 31.77 2.84 -0.09
CA GLU A 93 31.23 4.14 0.28
C GLU A 93 29.95 4.51 -0.50
N TYR A 94 29.81 4.03 -1.75
CA TYR A 94 28.65 4.35 -2.60
C TYR A 94 27.49 3.35 -2.48
N ILE A 95 27.73 2.18 -1.90
CA ILE A 95 26.70 1.12 -1.76
C ILE A 95 25.52 1.61 -0.90
N PRO A 96 25.73 2.27 0.27
CA PRO A 96 24.63 2.85 1.04
C PRO A 96 23.85 3.91 0.27
N SER A 97 24.50 4.71 -0.57
CA SER A 97 23.84 5.74 -1.38
C SER A 97 22.85 5.14 -2.38
N VAL A 98 23.18 3.98 -2.97
CA VAL A 98 22.26 3.21 -3.82
C VAL A 98 21.06 2.72 -3.00
N GLY A 99 21.29 2.13 -1.83
CA GLY A 99 20.23 1.67 -0.94
C GLY A 99 19.28 2.78 -0.49
N HIS A 100 19.80 3.97 -0.19
CA HIS A 100 19.00 5.17 0.08
C HIS A 100 18.19 5.61 -1.14
N GLY A 101 18.78 5.58 -2.34
CA GLY A 101 18.08 5.88 -3.59
C GLY A 101 16.90 4.94 -3.86
N VAL A 102 17.07 3.66 -3.55
CA VAL A 102 16.01 2.64 -3.64
C VAL A 102 14.91 2.89 -2.58
N SER A 103 15.27 3.13 -1.32
CA SER A 103 14.32 3.44 -0.25
C SER A 103 13.47 4.69 -0.55
N ASP A 104 14.09 5.75 -1.10
CA ASP A 104 13.40 6.97 -1.50
C ASP A 104 12.42 6.69 -2.66
N ALA A 105 12.83 5.85 -3.62
CA ALA A 105 11.97 5.43 -4.72
C ALA A 105 10.77 4.59 -4.23
N MET A 106 11.00 3.70 -3.26
CA MET A 106 9.95 2.88 -2.66
C MET A 106 8.91 3.72 -1.93
N THR A 107 9.31 4.81 -1.27
CA THR A 107 8.38 5.70 -0.58
C THR A 107 7.44 6.40 -1.55
N THR A 108 7.95 6.74 -2.75
CA THR A 108 7.21 7.48 -3.76
C THR A 108 6.31 6.59 -4.62
N GLY A 109 6.51 5.26 -4.61
CA GLY A 109 5.79 4.35 -5.50
C GLY A 109 6.08 4.57 -6.98
N THR A 110 5.56 3.68 -7.82
CA THR A 110 5.75 3.77 -9.29
C THR A 110 4.44 3.78 -10.06
N LEU A 111 3.38 3.18 -9.51
CA LEU A 111 2.10 3.01 -10.20
C LEU A 111 1.14 4.16 -9.88
N ALA A 112 0.80 4.34 -8.60
CA ALA A 112 -0.18 5.30 -8.12
C ALA A 112 0.35 6.16 -6.96
N GLY A 113 1.68 6.20 -6.79
CA GLY A 113 2.29 7.05 -5.77
C GLY A 113 2.23 6.46 -4.35
N PHE A 114 1.92 5.16 -4.22
CA PHE A 114 1.81 4.52 -2.91
C PHE A 114 3.14 3.86 -2.51
N PRO A 115 3.45 3.85 -1.21
CA PRO A 115 4.67 3.24 -0.71
C PRO A 115 4.72 1.74 -1.04
N MET A 116 5.83 1.32 -1.64
CA MET A 116 6.07 -0.07 -2.02
C MET A 116 6.51 -0.91 -0.81
N VAL A 117 6.03 -2.15 -0.73
CA VAL A 117 6.32 -3.11 0.34
C VAL A 117 6.58 -4.50 -0.24
N ASP A 118 7.22 -5.36 0.55
CA ASP A 118 7.50 -6.76 0.22
C ASP A 118 8.42 -6.92 -1.00
N ILE A 119 9.50 -6.14 -1.03
CA ILE A 119 10.48 -6.14 -2.12
C ILE A 119 11.87 -6.38 -1.55
N LYS A 120 12.55 -7.36 -2.14
CA LYS A 120 13.95 -7.62 -1.93
C LYS A 120 14.75 -7.17 -3.15
N VAL A 121 15.76 -6.35 -2.90
CA VAL A 121 16.61 -5.75 -3.91
C VAL A 121 18.02 -6.28 -3.72
N ARG A 122 18.57 -6.89 -4.78
CA ARG A 122 19.95 -7.41 -4.78
C ARG A 122 20.80 -6.58 -5.72
N LEU A 123 21.87 -5.98 -5.22
CA LEU A 123 22.84 -5.26 -6.02
C LEU A 123 23.89 -6.25 -6.51
N LEU A 124 23.83 -6.60 -7.80
CA LEU A 124 24.69 -7.63 -8.38
C LEU A 124 26.04 -7.05 -8.80
N ASP A 125 26.02 -5.92 -9.49
CA ASP A 125 27.20 -5.36 -10.12
C ASP A 125 27.00 -3.87 -10.41
N GLY A 126 28.08 -3.20 -10.78
CA GLY A 126 28.04 -1.81 -11.21
C GLY A 126 29.35 -1.36 -11.82
N ASP A 127 29.37 -0.10 -12.24
CA ASP A 127 30.55 0.53 -12.82
C ASP A 127 30.61 1.99 -12.35
N TYR A 128 31.82 2.45 -12.08
CA TYR A 128 32.10 3.80 -11.60
C TYR A 128 33.23 4.42 -12.42
N HIS A 129 33.31 5.74 -12.38
CA HIS A 129 34.33 6.51 -13.06
C HIS A 129 34.98 7.43 -12.04
N ASP A 130 36.32 7.38 -11.91
CA ASP A 130 37.06 8.02 -10.82
C ASP A 130 36.82 9.54 -10.70
N VAL A 131 36.52 10.22 -11.81
CA VAL A 131 36.37 11.69 -11.84
C VAL A 131 34.91 12.16 -11.90
N ASP A 132 34.01 11.31 -12.44
CA ASP A 132 32.63 11.71 -12.74
C ASP A 132 31.59 10.97 -11.87
N SER A 133 32.02 10.00 -11.06
CA SER A 133 31.14 9.34 -10.09
C SER A 133 31.05 10.11 -8.79
N SER A 134 29.84 10.20 -8.26
CA SER A 134 29.54 10.83 -6.97
C SER A 134 28.46 10.04 -6.24
N GLU A 135 28.38 10.20 -4.92
CA GLU A 135 27.31 9.61 -4.09
C GLU A 135 25.93 9.96 -4.64
N MET A 136 25.74 11.20 -5.09
CA MET A 136 24.49 11.68 -5.66
C MET A 136 24.17 11.00 -6.99
N ALA A 137 25.17 10.73 -7.83
CA ALA A 137 24.97 10.00 -9.09
C ALA A 137 24.50 8.55 -8.82
N PHE A 138 25.09 7.87 -7.83
CA PHE A 138 24.67 6.53 -7.43
C PHE A 138 23.29 6.50 -6.77
N LYS A 139 22.96 7.53 -5.97
CA LYS A 139 21.61 7.69 -5.42
C LYS A 139 20.56 7.84 -6.52
N ILE A 140 20.79 8.72 -7.49
CA ILE A 140 19.89 8.92 -8.64
C ILE A 140 19.78 7.64 -9.48
N ALA A 141 20.91 6.96 -9.72
CA ALA A 141 20.93 5.69 -10.44
C ALA A 141 20.10 4.62 -9.71
N GLY A 142 20.22 4.53 -8.38
CA GLY A 142 19.40 3.65 -7.54
C GLY A 142 17.91 3.95 -7.67
N THR A 143 17.52 5.23 -7.58
CA THR A 143 16.11 5.64 -7.71
C THR A 143 15.55 5.33 -9.10
N MET A 144 16.23 5.74 -10.18
CA MET A 144 15.73 5.58 -11.54
C MET A 144 15.81 4.11 -12.01
N GLY A 145 16.91 3.43 -11.69
CA GLY A 145 17.08 2.01 -11.99
C GLY A 145 16.02 1.16 -11.30
N PHE A 146 15.69 1.46 -10.04
CA PHE A 146 14.59 0.79 -9.35
C PHE A 146 13.24 1.07 -10.01
N LYS A 147 12.93 2.33 -10.34
CA LYS A 147 11.66 2.69 -11.02
C LYS A 147 11.49 1.96 -12.36
N GLU A 148 12.55 1.84 -13.15
CA GLU A 148 12.50 1.11 -14.42
C GLU A 148 12.36 -0.40 -14.23
N ALA A 149 13.08 -0.97 -13.25
CA ALA A 149 12.97 -2.38 -12.92
C ALA A 149 11.54 -2.71 -12.48
N VAL A 150 10.96 -1.93 -11.56
CA VAL A 150 9.60 -2.14 -11.07
C VAL A 150 8.56 -2.07 -12.19
N ARG A 151 8.70 -1.14 -13.15
CA ARG A 151 7.80 -1.08 -14.33
C ARG A 151 7.80 -2.37 -15.15
N LYS A 152 8.94 -3.04 -15.25
CA LYS A 152 9.07 -4.33 -15.94
C LYS A 152 8.60 -5.52 -15.08
N ALA A 153 8.48 -5.33 -13.77
CA ALA A 153 8.16 -6.37 -12.79
C ALA A 153 6.64 -6.56 -12.55
N THR A 154 5.81 -5.92 -13.39
CA THR A 154 4.34 -5.93 -13.29
C THR A 154 3.88 -5.53 -11.88
N PRO A 155 3.95 -4.23 -11.55
CA PRO A 155 3.59 -3.74 -10.23
C PRO A 155 2.09 -3.87 -9.99
N VAL A 156 1.73 -4.27 -8.77
CA VAL A 156 0.35 -4.53 -8.35
C VAL A 156 0.01 -3.73 -7.10
N LEU A 157 -1.25 -3.30 -6.99
CA LEU A 157 -1.75 -2.65 -5.79
C LEU A 157 -2.15 -3.69 -4.76
N LEU A 158 -1.85 -3.37 -3.51
CA LEU A 158 -2.25 -4.10 -2.33
C LEU A 158 -3.25 -3.27 -1.54
N GLU A 159 -4.39 -3.86 -1.23
CA GLU A 159 -5.41 -3.30 -0.35
C GLU A 159 -5.29 -3.90 1.07
N PRO A 160 -5.54 -3.10 2.12
CA PRO A 160 -5.62 -3.62 3.48
C PRO A 160 -6.91 -4.42 3.67
N ILE A 161 -6.75 -5.67 4.09
CA ILE A 161 -7.83 -6.56 4.48
C ILE A 161 -8.00 -6.49 6.00
N MET A 162 -9.25 -6.33 6.41
CA MET A 162 -9.67 -6.29 7.79
C MET A 162 -10.24 -7.66 8.18
N ALA A 163 -9.79 -8.21 9.29
CA ALA A 163 -10.48 -9.28 9.98
C ALA A 163 -11.67 -8.65 10.72
N VAL A 164 -12.87 -9.01 10.30
CA VAL A 164 -14.14 -8.52 10.84
C VAL A 164 -14.79 -9.64 11.62
N GLU A 165 -15.20 -9.35 12.85
CA GLU A 165 -16.03 -10.24 13.65
C GLU A 165 -17.38 -9.60 13.85
N VAL A 166 -18.44 -10.27 13.37
CA VAL A 166 -19.82 -9.81 13.50
C VAL A 166 -20.55 -10.69 14.49
N VAL A 167 -21.11 -10.10 15.54
CA VAL A 167 -21.94 -10.77 16.53
C VAL A 167 -23.40 -10.45 16.22
N THR A 168 -24.18 -11.44 15.82
CA THR A 168 -25.60 -11.28 15.44
C THR A 168 -26.44 -12.43 15.98
N PRO A 169 -27.74 -12.24 16.27
CA PRO A 169 -28.67 -13.35 16.44
C PRO A 169 -28.76 -14.21 15.18
N GLU A 170 -29.05 -15.51 15.35
CA GLU A 170 -29.14 -16.51 14.26
C GLU A 170 -30.19 -16.13 13.20
N GLU A 171 -31.27 -15.47 13.62
CA GLU A 171 -32.36 -15.00 12.75
C GLU A 171 -31.88 -14.11 11.59
N TYR A 172 -30.81 -13.34 11.79
CA TYR A 172 -30.28 -12.39 10.81
C TYR A 172 -28.95 -12.84 10.19
N MET A 173 -28.47 -14.05 10.52
CA MET A 173 -27.20 -14.59 10.03
C MET A 173 -27.14 -14.56 8.50
N GLY A 174 -28.22 -14.98 7.83
CA GLY A 174 -28.26 -15.07 6.36
C GLY A 174 -28.05 -13.71 5.68
N ASP A 175 -28.68 -12.66 6.20
CA ASP A 175 -28.56 -11.31 5.65
C ASP A 175 -27.17 -10.70 5.88
N VAL A 176 -26.55 -11.01 7.03
CA VAL A 176 -25.18 -10.58 7.36
C VAL A 176 -24.16 -11.26 6.46
N ILE A 177 -24.28 -12.58 6.24
CA ILE A 177 -23.40 -13.34 5.33
C ILE A 177 -23.56 -12.83 3.89
N GLY A 178 -24.80 -12.55 3.46
CA GLY A 178 -25.08 -11.98 2.14
C GLY A 178 -24.41 -10.62 1.94
N ASP A 179 -24.42 -9.76 2.95
CA ASP A 179 -23.77 -8.44 2.89
C ASP A 179 -22.23 -8.53 2.90
N LEU A 180 -21.66 -9.44 3.70
CA LEU A 180 -20.22 -9.66 3.70
C LEU A 180 -19.73 -10.18 2.35
N ASN A 181 -20.48 -11.10 1.72
CA ASN A 181 -20.15 -11.61 0.39
C ASN A 181 -20.30 -10.54 -0.71
N SER A 182 -21.30 -9.67 -0.65
CA SER A 182 -21.46 -8.58 -1.63
C SER A 182 -20.30 -7.59 -1.57
N ARG A 183 -19.70 -7.41 -0.40
CA ARG A 183 -18.52 -6.56 -0.13
C ARG A 183 -17.18 -7.22 -0.43
N ARG A 184 -17.16 -8.26 -1.27
CA ARG A 184 -15.95 -9.06 -1.58
C ARG A 184 -15.30 -9.70 -0.35
N GLY A 185 -16.07 -9.85 0.73
CA GLY A 185 -15.63 -10.48 1.97
C GLY A 185 -15.55 -11.99 1.82
N LYS A 186 -14.49 -12.59 2.36
CA LYS A 186 -14.39 -14.04 2.52
C LYS A 186 -14.88 -14.40 3.91
N VAL A 187 -16.03 -15.06 3.98
CA VAL A 187 -16.56 -15.57 5.25
C VAL A 187 -15.72 -16.77 5.69
N GLY A 188 -15.19 -16.69 6.90
CA GLY A 188 -14.37 -17.71 7.53
C GLY A 188 -15.20 -18.57 8.48
N LYS A 189 -14.80 -18.58 9.75
CA LYS A 189 -15.44 -19.40 10.79
C LYS A 189 -16.72 -18.76 11.31
N MET A 190 -17.67 -19.62 11.65
CA MET A 190 -18.88 -19.27 12.38
C MET A 190 -18.82 -19.99 13.72
N GLU A 191 -18.91 -19.23 14.82
CA GLU A 191 -18.93 -19.77 16.17
C GLU A 191 -20.24 -19.38 16.87
N GLN A 192 -20.84 -20.34 17.56
CA GLN A 192 -22.03 -20.06 18.35
C GLN A 192 -21.64 -19.69 19.79
N ARG A 193 -22.05 -18.51 20.23
CA ARG A 193 -21.82 -18.00 21.59
C ARG A 193 -23.16 -17.80 22.30
N GLY A 194 -23.70 -18.88 22.85
CA GLY A 194 -25.01 -18.90 23.48
C GLY A 194 -26.12 -18.68 22.44
N ASN A 195 -26.93 -17.63 22.62
CA ASN A 195 -28.01 -17.26 21.68
C ASN A 195 -27.53 -16.34 20.55
N LEU A 196 -26.24 -16.00 20.53
CA LEU A 196 -25.63 -15.16 19.51
C LEU A 196 -24.68 -15.99 18.66
N GLN A 197 -24.55 -15.60 17.41
CA GLN A 197 -23.61 -16.18 16.48
C GLN A 197 -22.52 -15.16 16.15
N VAL A 198 -21.28 -15.62 16.10
CA VAL A 198 -20.10 -14.84 15.75
C VAL A 198 -19.64 -15.29 14.37
N VAL A 199 -19.62 -14.38 13.42
CA VAL A 199 -19.16 -14.61 12.04
C VAL A 199 -17.83 -13.89 11.86
N SER A 200 -16.76 -14.65 11.64
CA SER A 200 -15.46 -14.11 11.26
C SER A 200 -15.38 -14.01 9.73
N ALA A 201 -14.96 -12.85 9.21
CA ALA A 201 -14.77 -12.64 7.78
C ALA A 201 -13.57 -11.75 7.50
N GLU A 202 -12.94 -11.97 6.35
CA GLU A 202 -11.89 -11.09 5.81
C GLU A 202 -12.50 -10.17 4.76
N VAL A 203 -12.50 -8.86 4.99
CA VAL A 203 -13.14 -7.88 4.09
C VAL A 203 -12.16 -6.74 3.77
N PRO A 204 -12.08 -6.27 2.51
CA PRO A 204 -11.30 -5.08 2.18
C PRO A 204 -11.81 -3.83 2.90
N LEU A 205 -10.89 -3.04 3.48
CA LEU A 205 -11.26 -1.80 4.18
C LEU A 205 -12.03 -0.82 3.29
N ALA A 206 -11.76 -0.83 1.98
CA ALA A 206 -12.44 0.02 0.99
C ALA A 206 -13.96 -0.25 0.91
N GLU A 207 -14.39 -1.48 1.21
CA GLU A 207 -15.81 -1.88 1.16
C GLU A 207 -16.51 -1.75 2.52
N MET A 208 -15.75 -1.47 3.59
CA MET A 208 -16.27 -1.36 4.96
C MET A 208 -16.84 0.03 5.28
N PHE A 209 -16.70 1.00 4.38
CA PHE A 209 -17.29 2.33 4.57
C PHE A 209 -18.82 2.24 4.62
N GLY A 210 -19.42 2.75 5.69
CA GLY A 210 -20.87 2.71 5.91
C GLY A 210 -21.40 1.37 6.44
N TYR A 211 -20.53 0.37 6.67
CA TYR A 211 -20.96 -0.97 7.12
C TYR A 211 -21.78 -0.94 8.41
N SER A 212 -21.47 -0.02 9.33
CA SER A 212 -22.23 0.14 10.57
C SER A 212 -23.70 0.47 10.34
N THR A 213 -24.04 1.25 9.31
CA THR A 213 -25.43 1.65 9.00
C THR A 213 -26.18 0.48 8.35
N ASP A 214 -25.52 -0.21 7.41
CA ASP A 214 -26.09 -1.34 6.69
C ASP A 214 -26.33 -2.54 7.61
N LEU A 215 -25.36 -2.86 8.49
CA LEU A 215 -25.49 -3.90 9.49
C LEU A 215 -26.65 -3.61 10.45
N ARG A 216 -26.78 -2.35 10.91
CA ARG A 216 -27.85 -1.94 11.82
C ARG A 216 -29.23 -2.10 11.17
N SER A 217 -29.35 -1.74 9.90
CA SER A 217 -30.60 -1.87 9.14
C SER A 217 -31.03 -3.33 8.95
N LYS A 218 -30.08 -4.21 8.61
CA LYS A 218 -30.32 -5.65 8.40
C LYS A 218 -30.66 -6.40 9.68
N THR A 219 -30.08 -5.99 10.81
CA THR A 219 -30.19 -6.71 12.09
C THR A 219 -31.11 -6.02 13.09
N GLN A 220 -31.87 -5.01 12.64
CA GLN A 220 -32.71 -4.16 13.50
C GLN A 220 -31.93 -3.55 14.70
N GLY A 221 -30.63 -3.30 14.49
CA GLY A 221 -29.71 -2.76 15.48
C GLY A 221 -29.30 -3.72 16.59
N ARG A 222 -29.46 -5.04 16.40
CA ARG A 222 -29.08 -6.06 17.37
C ARG A 222 -27.70 -6.66 17.14
N ALA A 223 -27.07 -6.39 16.00
CA ALA A 223 -25.71 -6.86 15.73
C ALA A 223 -24.65 -5.82 16.06
N ASN A 224 -23.49 -6.32 16.47
CA ASN A 224 -22.27 -5.54 16.67
C ASN A 224 -21.16 -6.11 15.79
N TYR A 225 -20.23 -5.28 15.37
CA TYR A 225 -19.03 -5.74 14.68
C TYR A 225 -17.78 -5.14 15.28
N THR A 226 -16.68 -5.87 15.17
CA THR A 226 -15.34 -5.37 15.43
C THR A 226 -14.48 -5.64 14.20
N MET A 227 -13.48 -4.80 13.98
CA MET A 227 -12.54 -4.98 12.87
C MET A 227 -11.12 -4.72 13.33
N GLN A 228 -10.20 -5.56 12.86
CA GLN A 228 -8.76 -5.44 13.09
C GLN A 228 -8.01 -5.63 11.78
N PHE A 229 -6.85 -4.99 11.65
CA PHE A 229 -6.00 -5.20 10.48
C PHE A 229 -5.48 -6.64 10.46
N HIS A 230 -5.66 -7.34 9.33
CA HIS A 230 -5.16 -8.70 9.15
C HIS A 230 -3.91 -8.73 8.27
N SER A 231 -4.05 -8.31 7.01
CA SER A 231 -3.00 -8.45 6.00
C SER A 231 -3.23 -7.52 4.82
N TYR A 232 -2.19 -7.28 4.04
CA TYR A 232 -2.32 -6.71 2.70
C TYR A 232 -2.55 -7.83 1.67
N GLN A 233 -3.54 -7.67 0.80
CA GLN A 233 -3.81 -8.61 -0.30
C GLN A 233 -3.88 -7.87 -1.64
N GLN A 234 -3.61 -8.59 -2.72
CA GLN A 234 -3.65 -8.04 -4.07
C GLN A 234 -5.06 -7.59 -4.45
N THR A 235 -5.18 -6.35 -4.92
CA THR A 235 -6.45 -5.85 -5.46
C THR A 235 -6.77 -6.54 -6.78
N PRO A 236 -8.05 -6.89 -7.03
CA PRO A 236 -8.53 -7.27 -8.35
C PRO A 236 -8.16 -6.24 -9.43
N ARG A 237 -7.86 -6.69 -10.66
CA ARG A 237 -7.38 -5.82 -11.76
C ARG A 237 -8.33 -4.67 -12.09
N ASN A 238 -9.64 -4.91 -12.05
CA ASN A 238 -10.67 -3.90 -12.28
C ASN A 238 -10.59 -2.74 -11.27
N VAL A 239 -10.41 -3.06 -9.99
CA VAL A 239 -10.29 -2.05 -8.92
C VAL A 239 -8.94 -1.35 -9.01
N GLN A 240 -7.88 -2.07 -9.40
CA GLN A 240 -6.55 -1.51 -9.60
C GLN A 240 -6.57 -0.42 -10.69
N GLU A 241 -7.18 -0.69 -11.84
CA GLU A 241 -7.27 0.28 -12.94
C GLU A 241 -8.08 1.52 -12.55
N GLU A 242 -9.19 1.36 -11.82
CA GLU A 242 -10.00 2.47 -11.33
C GLU A 242 -9.23 3.37 -10.36
N ILE A 243 -8.49 2.77 -9.41
CA ILE A 243 -7.67 3.54 -8.46
C ILE A 243 -6.55 4.27 -9.19
N VAL A 244 -5.89 3.61 -10.14
CA VAL A 244 -4.82 4.23 -10.93
C VAL A 244 -5.37 5.43 -11.69
N ALA A 245 -6.47 5.27 -12.43
CA ALA A 245 -7.12 6.35 -13.17
C ALA A 245 -7.47 7.55 -12.27
N ARG A 246 -8.07 7.27 -11.10
CA ARG A 246 -8.44 8.31 -10.13
C ARG A 246 -7.24 9.09 -9.60
N VAL A 247 -6.10 8.44 -9.40
CA VAL A 247 -4.90 9.08 -8.87
C VAL A 247 -4.09 9.80 -9.96
N THR A 248 -4.03 9.25 -11.17
CA THR A 248 -3.36 9.87 -12.32
C THR A 248 -4.20 10.92 -13.04
N GLY A 249 -5.48 11.05 -12.68
CA GLY A 249 -6.40 12.07 -13.21
C GLY A 249 -6.89 11.76 -14.63
N GLN A 250 -6.92 10.48 -15.01
CA GLN A 250 -7.53 10.00 -16.26
C GLN A 250 -8.98 9.56 -16.04
#